data_AF-A0A9K3Y893-F1
#
_entry.id   AF-A0A9K3Y893-F1
#
_cell.length_a   1.000
_cell.length_b   1.000
_cell.length_c   1.000
_cell.angle_alpha   90.00
_cell.angle_beta   90.00
_cell.angle_gamma   90.00
#
_symmetry.space_group_name_H-M   'P 1'
#
loop_
_entity.id
_entity.type
_entity.pdbx_description
1 polymer ?
#
loop_
_entity_poly.entity_id
_entity_poly.type
_entity_poly.pdbx_seq_one_letter_code
_entity_poly.pdbx_strand_id
1 'polypeptide(L)'
;MALRELKVCLLGDTGVGKSSIVWRFVEDSFDPNINPTIGASFMTKTVQYQNELHKFLIWDTAGQERFRALAPMYYRGSAAAIIVYDITKEETFSTLKNWVRELRQHGPPSIVVAIAGNKCDLTDVREVMERDAKDYADSIHAIFVETSAKNAININELFIEISRRLPSTDASPASGGKGFKLRRQPSEPKRSCC
;
A
#
# COMPACT_ATOMS: atom_id res chain seq x y z
N MET A 1 -8.69 -22.03 8.75
CA MET A 1 -8.05 -21.17 7.73
C MET A 1 -7.05 -20.29 8.45
N ALA A 2 -5.82 -20.15 7.96
CA ALA A 2 -4.81 -19.28 8.57
C ALA A 2 -5.21 -17.81 8.40
N LEU A 3 -4.95 -16.98 9.41
CA LEU A 3 -5.17 -15.53 9.35
C LEU A 3 -3.84 -14.83 9.09
N ARG A 4 -3.79 -14.02 8.04
CA ARG A 4 -2.62 -13.24 7.65
C ARG A 4 -2.95 -11.76 7.70
N GLU A 5 -2.22 -11.01 8.52
CA GLU A 5 -2.38 -9.56 8.62
C GLU A 5 -1.51 -8.83 7.58
N LEU A 6 -2.15 -7.99 6.77
CA LEU A 6 -1.52 -7.28 5.65
C LEU A 6 -1.64 -5.78 5.86
N LYS A 7 -0.55 -5.14 6.29
CA LYS A 7 -0.51 -3.68 6.38
C LYS A 7 -0.42 -3.06 4.97
N VAL A 8 -1.38 -2.20 4.64
CA VAL A 8 -1.44 -1.48 3.37
C VAL A 8 -1.60 0.01 3.64
N CYS A 9 -0.90 0.85 2.89
CA CYS A 9 -1.09 2.30 2.94
C CYS A 9 -1.50 2.84 1.57
N LEU A 10 -2.37 3.85 1.56
CA LEU A 10 -2.74 4.58 0.36
C LEU A 10 -1.94 5.88 0.30
N LEU A 11 -1.38 6.19 -0.87
CA LEU A 11 -0.64 7.41 -1.17
C LEU A 11 -1.19 8.06 -2.45
N GLY A 12 -0.88 9.32 -2.68
CA GLY A 12 -1.40 10.10 -3.80
C GLY A 12 -1.99 11.43 -3.35
N ASP A 13 -2.28 12.31 -4.30
CA ASP A 13 -2.68 13.70 -4.01
C ASP A 13 -4.07 13.82 -3.38
N THR A 14 -4.41 15.01 -2.91
CA THR A 14 -5.75 15.29 -2.39
C THR A 14 -6.79 15.19 -3.51
N GLY A 15 -7.95 14.60 -3.21
CA GLY A 15 -9.07 14.53 -4.16
C GLY A 15 -8.98 13.45 -5.25
N VAL A 16 -7.90 12.65 -5.30
CA VAL A 16 -7.79 11.51 -6.22
C VAL A 16 -8.71 10.34 -5.85
N GLY A 17 -9.22 10.32 -4.61
CA GLY A 17 -10.23 9.35 -4.14
C GLY A 17 -9.68 8.17 -3.32
N LYS A 18 -8.53 8.33 -2.66
CA LYS A 18 -7.97 7.33 -1.72
C LYS A 18 -9.00 6.88 -0.68
N SER A 19 -9.56 7.83 0.07
CA SER A 19 -10.57 7.57 1.08
C SER A 19 -11.81 6.91 0.51
N SER A 20 -12.28 7.34 -0.67
CA SER A 20 -13.41 6.73 -1.36
C SER A 20 -13.15 5.28 -1.75
N ILE A 21 -11.93 4.93 -2.21
CA ILE A 21 -11.55 3.54 -2.51
C ILE A 21 -11.59 2.71 -1.22
N VAL A 22 -11.00 3.21 -0.12
CA VAL A 22 -11.01 2.44 1.14
C VAL A 22 -12.42 2.27 1.66
N TRP A 23 -13.23 3.32 1.64
CA TRP A 23 -14.58 3.26 2.15
C TRP A 23 -15.50 2.38 1.30
N ARG A 24 -15.35 2.44 -0.03
CA ARG A 24 -16.00 1.49 -0.94
C ARG A 24 -15.54 0.06 -0.69
N PHE A 25 -14.25 -0.16 -0.44
CA PHE A 25 -13.76 -1.49 -0.13
C PHE A 25 -14.29 -1.99 1.22
N VAL A 26 -14.27 -1.17 2.27
CA VAL A 26 -14.61 -1.60 3.63
C VAL A 26 -16.11 -1.68 3.86
N GLU A 27 -16.84 -0.62 3.53
CA GLU A 27 -18.25 -0.40 3.88
C GLU A 27 -19.22 -0.60 2.69
N ASP A 28 -18.68 -0.88 1.49
CA ASP A 28 -19.47 -0.90 0.25
C ASP A 28 -20.35 0.35 0.06
N SER A 29 -19.78 1.51 0.39
CA SER A 29 -20.44 2.81 0.33
C SER A 29 -19.60 3.85 -0.40
N PHE A 30 -20.27 4.90 -0.88
CA PHE A 30 -19.65 6.05 -1.52
C PHE A 30 -20.41 7.33 -1.15
N ASP A 31 -19.67 8.33 -0.66
CA ASP A 31 -20.16 9.69 -0.44
C ASP A 31 -19.40 10.67 -1.35
N PRO A 32 -20.07 11.36 -2.27
CA PRO A 32 -19.44 12.37 -3.12
C PRO A 32 -18.92 13.58 -2.33
N ASN A 33 -19.41 13.81 -1.11
CA ASN A 33 -19.08 14.95 -0.26
C ASN A 33 -18.10 14.60 0.86
N ILE A 34 -17.32 13.53 0.69
CA ILE A 34 -16.33 13.11 1.68
C ILE A 34 -15.32 14.23 1.97
N ASN A 35 -15.17 14.58 3.25
CA ASN A 35 -14.23 15.61 3.67
C ASN A 35 -12.77 15.16 3.44
N PRO A 36 -11.84 16.08 3.14
CA PRO A 36 -10.42 15.73 3.03
C PRO A 36 -9.89 15.09 4.31
N THR A 37 -9.16 13.97 4.18
CA THR A 37 -8.49 13.32 5.30
C THR A 37 -7.45 14.25 5.93
N ILE A 38 -7.49 14.39 7.25
CA ILE A 38 -6.49 15.11 8.05
C ILE A 38 -5.53 14.08 8.64
N GLY A 39 -4.24 14.17 8.30
CA GLY A 39 -3.24 13.20 8.75
C GLY A 39 -3.42 11.82 8.11
N ALA A 40 -4.05 10.88 8.83
CA ALA A 40 -4.45 9.58 8.29
C ALA A 40 -5.61 8.97 9.06
N SER A 41 -6.39 8.11 8.39
CA SER A 41 -7.38 7.24 9.00
C SER A 41 -6.97 5.78 8.89
N PHE A 42 -7.48 4.96 9.81
CA PHE A 42 -7.19 3.53 9.88
C PHE A 42 -8.48 2.72 9.78
N MET A 43 -8.49 1.75 8.87
CA MET A 43 -9.61 0.82 8.68
C MET A 43 -9.11 -0.62 8.52
N THR A 44 -9.98 -1.59 8.77
CA THR A 44 -9.64 -3.00 8.57
C THR A 44 -10.73 -3.72 7.80
N LYS A 45 -10.33 -4.63 6.89
CA LYS A 45 -11.25 -5.56 6.25
C LYS A 45 -10.59 -6.92 6.09
N THR A 46 -11.33 -7.97 6.44
CA THR A 46 -10.91 -9.35 6.21
C THR A 46 -11.56 -9.88 4.95
N VAL A 47 -10.76 -10.44 4.05
CA VAL A 47 -11.24 -11.14 2.86
C VAL A 47 -10.68 -12.56 2.85
N GLN A 48 -11.42 -13.49 2.26
CA GLN A 48 -10.90 -14.82 1.98
C GLN A 48 -10.13 -14.80 0.67
N TYR A 49 -8.89 -15.31 0.69
CA TYR A 49 -8.08 -15.49 -0.51
C TYR A 49 -7.47 -16.88 -0.47
N GLN A 50 -7.84 -17.74 -1.43
CA GLN A 50 -7.50 -19.17 -1.42
C GLN A 50 -7.95 -19.84 -0.09
N ASN A 51 -7.03 -20.50 0.62
CA ASN A 51 -7.27 -21.17 1.89
C ASN A 51 -6.87 -20.32 3.11
N GLU A 52 -6.55 -19.05 2.90
CA GLU A 52 -6.17 -18.07 3.93
C GLU A 52 -7.24 -16.97 4.09
N LEU A 53 -7.28 -16.38 5.27
CA LEU A 53 -7.98 -15.13 5.55
C LEU A 53 -6.97 -13.99 5.56
N HIS A 54 -7.11 -13.06 4.64
CA HIS A 54 -6.27 -11.87 4.57
C HIS A 54 -6.97 -10.71 5.28
N LYS A 55 -6.44 -10.30 6.42
CA LYS A 55 -6.91 -9.13 7.17
C LYS A 55 -6.08 -7.92 6.76
N PHE A 56 -6.66 -7.06 5.95
CA PHE A 56 -6.06 -5.80 5.57
C PHE A 56 -6.10 -4.80 6.72
N LEU A 57 -4.95 -4.23 7.05
CA LEU A 57 -4.76 -3.12 7.98
C LEU A 57 -4.46 -1.87 7.15
N ILE A 58 -5.49 -1.08 6.86
CA ILE A 58 -5.47 -0.05 5.81
C ILE A 58 -5.24 1.32 6.43
N TRP A 59 -4.17 1.98 5.98
CA TRP A 59 -3.86 3.37 6.30
C TRP A 59 -4.24 4.27 5.13
N ASP A 60 -5.35 4.99 5.24
CA ASP A 60 -5.73 6.06 4.31
C ASP A 60 -5.03 7.35 4.72
N THR A 61 -4.13 7.86 3.89
CA THR A 61 -3.30 9.03 4.24
C THR A 61 -3.84 10.32 3.61
N ALA A 62 -3.58 11.45 4.25
CA ALA A 62 -3.84 12.75 3.67
C ALA A 62 -2.94 12.95 2.43
N GLY A 63 -3.54 13.41 1.33
CA GLY A 63 -2.81 13.75 0.11
C GLY A 63 -2.36 15.21 0.04
N GLN A 64 -2.51 15.98 1.13
CA GLN A 64 -2.12 17.39 1.13
C GLN A 64 -0.62 17.49 1.36
N GLU A 65 0.01 18.39 0.62
CA GLU A 65 1.45 18.64 0.64
C GLU A 65 1.98 18.93 2.06
N ARG A 66 1.22 19.67 2.87
CA ARG A 66 1.55 19.94 4.30
C ARG A 66 1.68 18.68 5.17
N PHE A 67 1.08 17.56 4.77
CA PHE A 67 1.19 16.28 5.47
C PHE A 67 2.13 15.29 4.78
N ARG A 68 2.72 15.65 3.64
CA ARG A 68 3.60 14.76 2.86
C ARG A 68 4.80 14.24 3.66
N ALA A 69 5.37 15.08 4.52
CA ALA A 69 6.47 14.69 5.41
C ALA A 69 6.12 13.56 6.40
N LEU A 70 4.82 13.28 6.60
CA LEU A 70 4.35 12.17 7.43
C LEU A 70 4.25 10.86 6.66
N ALA A 71 4.25 10.85 5.31
CA ALA A 71 4.12 9.64 4.51
C ALA A 71 5.06 8.49 4.93
N PRO A 72 6.34 8.73 5.29
CA PRO A 72 7.24 7.69 5.78
C PRO A 72 6.74 6.88 6.97
N MET A 73 5.95 7.48 7.86
CA MET A 73 5.41 6.76 9.01
C MET A 73 4.37 5.70 8.60
N TYR A 74 3.65 5.94 7.50
CA TYR A 74 2.53 5.10 7.09
C TYR A 74 2.99 3.89 6.27
N TYR A 75 3.95 4.06 5.37
CA TYR A 75 4.48 2.93 4.59
C TYR A 75 5.55 2.10 5.33
N ARG A 76 6.04 2.56 6.50
CA ARG A 76 6.96 1.78 7.34
C ARG A 76 6.30 0.46 7.75
N GLY A 77 6.91 -0.66 7.35
CA GLY A 77 6.41 -2.00 7.63
C GLY A 77 5.13 -2.37 6.87
N SER A 78 4.73 -1.60 5.86
CA SER A 78 3.63 -1.99 4.97
C SER A 78 4.07 -3.12 4.05
N ALA A 79 3.19 -4.09 3.86
CA ALA A 79 3.35 -5.16 2.89
C ALA A 79 3.08 -4.65 1.46
N ALA A 80 2.15 -3.69 1.32
CA ALA A 80 1.86 -3.05 0.05
C ALA A 80 1.57 -1.54 0.21
N ALA A 81 1.77 -0.81 -0.87
CA ALA A 81 1.31 0.57 -1.03
C ALA A 81 0.45 0.68 -2.28
N ILE A 82 -0.70 1.33 -2.14
CA ILE A 82 -1.58 1.69 -3.25
C ILE A 82 -1.36 3.18 -3.54
N ILE A 83 -0.87 3.50 -4.71
CA ILE A 83 -0.63 4.88 -5.14
C ILE A 83 -1.73 5.24 -6.14
N VAL A 84 -2.58 6.19 -5.75
CA VAL A 84 -3.81 6.52 -6.47
C VAL A 84 -3.62 7.81 -7.26
N TYR A 85 -4.12 7.83 -8.48
CA TYR A 85 -4.28 9.04 -9.29
C TYR A 85 -5.72 9.13 -9.83
N ASP A 86 -6.10 10.31 -10.31
CA ASP A 86 -7.39 10.58 -10.95
C ASP A 86 -7.21 10.55 -12.48
N ILE A 87 -7.92 9.67 -13.18
CA ILE A 87 -7.76 9.56 -14.64
C ILE A 87 -8.20 10.83 -15.40
N THR A 88 -8.96 11.70 -14.74
CA THR A 88 -9.46 12.95 -15.31
C THR A 88 -8.51 14.13 -15.06
N LYS A 89 -7.33 13.89 -14.47
CA LYS A 89 -6.34 14.92 -14.13
C LYS A 89 -4.92 14.42 -14.37
N GLU A 90 -4.33 14.80 -15.50
CA GLU A 90 -2.97 14.38 -15.90
C GLU A 90 -1.90 14.74 -14.85
N GLU A 91 -2.05 15.90 -14.19
CA GLU A 91 -1.14 16.33 -13.13
C GLU A 91 -1.03 15.29 -12.00
N THR A 92 -2.13 14.64 -11.62
CA THR A 92 -2.14 13.64 -10.54
C THR A 92 -1.39 12.36 -10.91
N PHE A 93 -1.33 12.03 -12.20
CA PHE A 93 -0.50 10.93 -12.69
C PHE A 93 0.99 11.32 -12.72
N SER A 94 1.29 12.59 -13.01
CA SER A 94 2.65 13.12 -12.93
C SER A 94 3.18 13.11 -11.49
N THR A 95 2.38 13.56 -10.52
CA THR A 95 2.76 13.56 -9.10
C THR A 95 2.82 12.16 -8.50
N LEU A 96 2.00 11.21 -8.98
CA LEU A 96 2.10 9.79 -8.64
C LEU A 96 3.53 9.24 -8.87
N LYS A 97 4.21 9.66 -9.94
CA LYS A 97 5.59 9.21 -10.21
C LYS A 97 6.57 9.67 -9.12
N ASN A 98 6.33 10.84 -8.52
CA ASN A 98 7.10 11.32 -7.38
C ASN A 98 6.80 10.50 -6.12
N TRP A 99 5.54 10.14 -5.88
CA TRP A 99 5.15 9.24 -4.79
C TRP A 99 5.82 7.86 -4.91
N VAL A 100 5.87 7.31 -6.13
CA VAL A 100 6.61 6.05 -6.42
C VAL A 100 8.09 6.22 -6.07
N ARG A 101 8.73 7.28 -6.55
CA ARG A 101 10.17 7.53 -6.31
C ARG A 101 10.48 7.62 -4.81
N GLU A 102 9.70 8.41 -4.08
CA GLU A 102 9.81 8.60 -2.64
C GLU A 102 9.64 7.28 -1.87
N LEU A 103 8.60 6.50 -2.23
CA LEU A 103 8.34 5.20 -1.65
C LEU A 103 9.49 4.21 -1.92
N ARG A 104 10.03 4.18 -3.13
CA ARG A 104 11.15 3.29 -3.47
C ARG A 104 12.44 3.69 -2.75
N GLN A 105 12.63 4.98 -2.48
CA GLN A 105 13.82 5.49 -1.78
C GLN A 105 13.79 5.21 -0.27
N HIS A 106 12.63 5.31 0.35
CA HIS A 106 12.50 5.32 1.81
C HIS A 106 11.64 4.20 2.39
N GLY A 107 10.87 3.51 1.56
CA GLY A 107 9.98 2.43 1.95
C GLY A 107 10.67 1.07 2.09
N PRO A 108 9.92 0.05 2.55
CA PRO A 108 10.44 -1.31 2.64
C PRO A 108 10.88 -1.83 1.26
N PRO A 109 12.05 -2.48 1.13
CA PRO A 109 12.55 -2.96 -0.17
C PRO A 109 11.60 -3.95 -0.88
N SER A 110 10.90 -4.77 -0.10
CA SER A 110 9.97 -5.79 -0.59
C SER A 110 8.52 -5.32 -0.69
N ILE A 111 8.25 -4.01 -0.56
CA ILE A 111 6.89 -3.51 -0.63
C ILE A 111 6.29 -3.74 -2.02
N VAL A 112 5.10 -4.35 -2.05
CA VAL A 112 4.31 -4.47 -3.27
C VAL A 112 3.74 -3.09 -3.61
N VAL A 113 3.99 -2.61 -4.83
CA VAL A 113 3.45 -1.33 -5.30
C VAL A 113 2.27 -1.63 -6.22
N ALA A 114 1.13 -1.01 -5.94
CA ALA A 114 -0.04 -1.00 -6.80
C ALA A 114 -0.37 0.42 -7.22
N ILE A 115 -0.66 0.63 -8.50
CA ILE A 115 -1.15 1.88 -9.07
C ILE A 115 -2.64 1.71 -9.30
N ALA A 116 -3.43 2.64 -8.76
CA ALA A 116 -4.87 2.71 -8.98
C ALA A 116 -5.22 3.97 -9.80
N GLY A 117 -5.69 3.77 -11.03
CA GLY A 117 -6.27 4.84 -11.84
C GLY A 117 -7.74 4.99 -11.50
N ASN A 118 -8.06 5.90 -10.57
CA ASN A 118 -9.42 6.03 -10.05
C ASN A 118 -10.29 6.95 -10.92
N LYS A 119 -11.60 6.82 -10.73
CA LYS A 119 -12.67 7.53 -11.47
C LYS A 119 -12.77 7.10 -12.93
N CYS A 120 -12.49 5.82 -13.22
CA CYS A 120 -12.60 5.25 -14.56
C CYS A 120 -14.03 5.29 -15.14
N ASP A 121 -15.04 5.58 -14.31
CA ASP A 121 -16.40 5.87 -14.76
C ASP A 121 -16.54 7.18 -15.56
N LEU A 122 -15.58 8.11 -15.43
CA LEU A 122 -15.60 9.42 -16.09
C LEU A 122 -14.83 9.42 -17.43
N THR A 123 -15.20 8.52 -18.33
CA THR A 123 -14.50 8.30 -19.61
C THR A 123 -14.49 9.53 -20.52
N ASP A 124 -15.55 10.35 -20.52
CA ASP A 124 -15.71 11.52 -21.39
C ASP A 124 -14.72 12.66 -21.10
N VAL A 125 -14.17 12.69 -19.88
CA VAL A 125 -13.24 13.72 -19.40
C VAL A 125 -11.89 13.11 -19.00
N ARG A 126 -11.55 11.94 -19.57
CA ARG A 126 -10.28 11.27 -19.34
C ARG A 126 -9.13 12.11 -19.92
N GLU A 127 -8.12 12.35 -19.10
CA GLU A 127 -6.86 13.00 -19.49
C GLU A 127 -5.70 11.99 -19.57
N VAL A 128 -5.75 10.89 -18.80
CA VAL A 128 -4.70 9.86 -18.78
C VAL A 128 -5.20 8.60 -19.48
N MET A 129 -4.52 8.20 -20.55
CA MET A 129 -4.83 6.96 -21.26
C MET A 129 -4.44 5.76 -20.42
N GLU A 130 -5.32 4.75 -20.38
CA GLU A 130 -5.09 3.50 -19.63
C GLU A 130 -3.76 2.85 -20.03
N ARG A 131 -3.46 2.82 -21.33
CA ARG A 131 -2.21 2.24 -21.86
C ARG A 131 -0.97 2.92 -21.26
N ASP A 132 -0.97 4.24 -21.14
CA ASP A 132 0.22 4.99 -20.73
C ASP A 132 0.48 4.77 -19.23
N ALA A 133 -0.60 4.68 -18.45
CA ALA A 133 -0.53 4.31 -17.03
C ALA A 133 -0.09 2.86 -16.83
N LYS A 134 -0.60 1.95 -17.67
CA LYS A 134 -0.22 0.54 -17.65
C LYS A 134 1.24 0.33 -18.04
N ASP A 135 1.70 0.94 -19.12
CA ASP A 135 3.10 0.88 -19.57
C ASP A 135 4.05 1.38 -18.49
N TYR A 136 3.69 2.48 -17.82
CA TYR A 136 4.45 2.99 -16.69
C TYR A 136 4.48 1.98 -15.52
N ALA A 137 3.34 1.43 -15.14
CA ALA A 137 3.25 0.45 -14.05
C ALA A 137 4.12 -0.80 -14.33
N ASP A 138 4.03 -1.32 -15.55
CA ASP A 138 4.79 -2.48 -16.00
C ASP A 138 6.30 -2.18 -15.97
N SER A 139 6.72 -0.97 -16.38
CA SER A 139 8.13 -0.52 -16.33
C SER A 139 8.73 -0.48 -14.92
N ILE A 140 7.90 -0.36 -13.87
CA ILE A 140 8.32 -0.34 -12.47
C ILE A 140 7.91 -1.60 -11.69
N HIS A 141 7.43 -2.61 -12.41
CA HIS A 141 6.90 -3.87 -11.88
C HIS A 141 5.77 -3.70 -10.84
N ALA A 142 4.98 -2.65 -10.97
CA ALA A 142 3.81 -2.41 -10.14
C ALA A 142 2.58 -3.17 -10.66
N ILE A 143 1.63 -3.43 -9.75
CA ILE A 143 0.26 -3.81 -10.14
C ILE A 143 -0.41 -2.56 -10.73
N PHE A 144 -1.23 -2.72 -11.76
CA PHE A 144 -2.07 -1.64 -12.30
C PHE A 144 -3.52 -2.08 -12.36
N VAL A 145 -4.41 -1.26 -11.82
CA VAL A 145 -5.87 -1.47 -11.86
C VAL A 145 -6.56 -0.11 -12.05
N GLU A 146 -7.42 0.02 -13.05
CA GLU A 146 -8.36 1.14 -13.10
C GLU A 146 -9.55 0.87 -12.18
N THR A 147 -9.95 1.86 -11.39
CA THR A 147 -11.00 1.73 -10.38
C THR A 147 -12.04 2.83 -10.47
N SER A 148 -13.24 2.53 -9.99
CA SER A 148 -14.25 3.54 -9.68
C SER A 148 -14.79 3.27 -8.29
N ALA A 149 -14.43 4.11 -7.33
CA ALA A 149 -15.05 4.07 -6.00
C ALA A 149 -16.56 4.34 -6.06
N LYS A 150 -17.00 5.17 -7.02
CA LYS A 150 -18.42 5.53 -7.21
C LYS A 150 -19.24 4.31 -7.66
N ASN A 151 -18.79 3.65 -8.72
CA ASN A 151 -19.49 2.53 -9.36
C ASN A 151 -19.00 1.15 -8.88
N ALA A 152 -18.17 1.09 -7.84
CA ALA A 152 -17.55 -0.12 -7.30
C ALA A 152 -16.71 -0.94 -8.32
N ILE A 153 -16.20 -0.30 -9.38
CA ILE A 153 -15.44 -0.97 -10.44
C ILE A 153 -14.05 -1.33 -9.92
N ASN A 154 -13.68 -2.61 -10.01
CA ASN A 154 -12.38 -3.20 -9.69
C ASN A 154 -11.83 -2.91 -8.28
N ILE A 155 -12.68 -2.45 -7.35
CA ILE A 155 -12.25 -2.14 -6.00
C ILE A 155 -11.76 -3.39 -5.29
N ASN A 156 -12.54 -4.48 -5.32
CA ASN A 156 -12.11 -5.76 -4.73
C ASN A 156 -10.91 -6.35 -5.49
N GLU A 157 -10.88 -6.24 -6.82
CA GLU A 157 -9.77 -6.77 -7.63
C GLU A 157 -8.44 -6.14 -7.25
N LEU A 158 -8.39 -4.83 -6.98
CA LEU A 158 -7.19 -4.16 -6.51
C LEU A 158 -6.60 -4.82 -5.25
N PHE A 159 -7.42 -5.17 -4.26
CA PHE A 159 -6.96 -5.83 -3.03
C PHE A 159 -6.67 -7.33 -3.23
N ILE A 160 -7.37 -7.98 -4.16
CA ILE A 160 -7.09 -9.38 -4.55
C ILE A 160 -5.74 -9.47 -5.28
N GLU A 161 -5.43 -8.56 -6.19
CA GLU A 161 -4.12 -8.50 -6.87
C GLU A 161 -2.96 -8.30 -5.88
N ILE A 162 -3.16 -7.45 -4.86
CA ILE A 162 -2.19 -7.30 -3.78
C ILE A 162 -2.00 -8.62 -3.03
N SER A 163 -3.10 -9.30 -2.69
CA SER A 163 -3.06 -10.61 -2.04
C SER A 163 -2.30 -11.65 -2.87
N ARG A 164 -2.51 -11.63 -4.19
CA ARG A 164 -1.87 -12.53 -5.16
C ARG A 164 -0.37 -12.29 -5.28
N ARG A 165 0.08 -11.03 -5.22
CA ARG A 165 1.51 -10.68 -5.39
C ARG A 165 2.34 -10.90 -4.12
N LEU A 166 1.71 -10.93 -2.96
CA LEU A 166 2.42 -11.17 -1.71
C LEU A 166 2.86 -12.64 -1.62
N PRO A 167 4.13 -12.91 -1.24
CA PRO A 167 4.63 -14.27 -1.16
C PRO A 167 3.83 -15.10 -0.16
N SER A 168 3.52 -16.36 -0.48
CA SER A 168 2.85 -17.27 0.43
C SER A 168 3.69 -17.51 1.69
N THR A 169 3.03 -17.67 2.83
CA THR A 169 3.70 -17.94 4.12
C THR A 169 4.46 -19.27 4.13
N ASP A 170 4.09 -20.20 3.23
CA ASP A 170 4.72 -21.51 3.06
C ASP A 170 6.01 -21.50 2.23
N ALA A 171 6.41 -20.35 1.68
CA ALA A 171 7.72 -20.18 1.06
C ALA A 171 8.79 -20.10 2.16
N SER A 172 9.19 -21.26 2.67
CA SER A 172 10.33 -21.44 3.55
C SER A 172 11.53 -20.66 3.00
N PRO A 173 12.19 -19.80 3.78
CA PRO A 173 13.49 -19.29 3.39
C PRO A 173 14.42 -20.50 3.27
N ALA A 174 14.98 -20.70 2.08
CA ALA A 174 16.04 -21.67 1.87
C ALA A 174 17.08 -21.53 2.99
N SER A 175 17.30 -22.63 3.69
CA SER A 175 18.26 -22.79 4.77
C SER A 175 19.64 -22.24 4.40
N GLY A 176 20.03 -21.15 5.03
CA GLY A 176 21.38 -20.61 5.04
C GLY A 176 21.82 -20.32 6.47
N GLY A 177 22.02 -21.38 7.26
CA GLY A 177 22.39 -21.27 8.65
C GLY A 177 23.79 -20.66 8.85
N LYS A 178 23.89 -19.67 9.73
CA LYS A 178 24.98 -19.55 10.72
C LYS A 178 24.41 -19.01 12.02
N GLY A 179 24.04 -19.93 12.91
CA GLY A 179 23.73 -19.61 14.30
C GLY A 179 24.93 -18.92 14.95
N PHE A 180 24.71 -17.70 15.44
CA PHE A 180 25.67 -16.98 16.24
C PHE A 180 25.74 -17.65 17.63
N LYS A 181 26.72 -18.54 17.84
CA LYS A 181 27.01 -19.09 19.17
C LYS A 181 27.66 -17.99 20.01
N LEU A 182 26.89 -17.40 20.92
CA LEU A 182 27.41 -16.57 22.02
C LEU A 182 28.32 -17.44 22.91
N ARG A 183 29.63 -17.29 22.72
CA ARG A 183 30.65 -17.85 23.59
C ARG A 183 30.61 -17.09 24.91
N ARG A 184 30.06 -17.69 25.97
CA ARG A 184 30.16 -17.16 27.33
C ARG A 184 31.66 -17.03 27.68
N GLN A 185 32.11 -15.80 27.94
CA GLN A 185 33.40 -15.58 28.58
C GLN A 185 33.29 -16.00 30.06
N PRO A 186 34.29 -16.70 30.62
CA PRO A 186 34.37 -16.90 32.05
C PRO A 186 34.71 -15.58 32.73
N SER A 187 33.94 -15.21 33.76
CA SER A 187 34.18 -14.05 34.62
C SER A 187 35.38 -14.30 35.54
N GLU A 188 36.38 -13.42 35.49
CA GLU A 188 37.49 -13.40 36.45
C GLU A 188 37.03 -13.00 37.87
N PRO A 189 37.66 -13.52 38.94
CA PRO A 189 37.28 -13.21 40.31
C PRO A 189 37.82 -11.84 40.73
N LYS A 190 36.94 -10.98 41.25
CA LYS A 190 37.31 -9.69 41.85
C LYS A 190 38.14 -9.91 43.12
N ARG A 191 39.35 -9.33 43.16
CA ARG A 191 40.15 -9.18 44.38
C ARG A 191 39.54 -8.10 45.28
N SER A 192 39.35 -8.43 46.55
CA SER A 192 39.05 -7.51 47.64
C SER A 192 40.33 -6.78 48.04
N CYS A 193 40.27 -5.46 48.18
CA CYS A 193 41.27 -4.67 48.88
C CYS A 193 40.71 -4.20 50.21
N CYS A 194 41.56 -4.28 51.24
CA CYS A 194 41.38 -3.73 52.58
C CYS A 194 41.47 -2.20 52.58
#